data_AF-A0A820IJ27-F1
#
_entry.id   AF-A0A820IJ27-F1
#
_cell.length_a   1.000
_cell.length_b   1.000
_cell.length_c   1.000
_cell.angle_alpha   90.00
_cell.angle_beta   90.00
_cell.angle_gamma   90.00
#
_symmetry.space_group_name_H-M   'P 1'
#
loop_
_entity.id
_entity.type
_entity.pdbx_description
1 polymer ?
#
loop_
_entity_poly.entity_id
_entity_poly.type
_entity_poly.pdbx_seq_one_letter_code
_entity_poly.pdbx_strand_id
1 'polypeptide(L)'
;MASNVTLCLDILFREINDFECLISRIMGSIIIFISMISITFNIRFIYWSSYHRHLRFRHYSLVLSMVLSSISVIIVIVPSVFIQCLSCHRLCSPFYCQLEGFVSYLNGCVHMFTLMMISIIRYTTVFETSIQNRFIGQHSYWTVIVCWLFGLVFALPPLFNWNKYTPEGIGFHCGLD
;
A
#
# COMPACT_ATOMS: atom_id res chain seq x y z
N MET A 1 -14.49 0.89 20.85
CA MET A 1 -14.14 2.33 20.92
C MET A 1 -13.24 2.67 22.11
N ALA A 2 -13.57 2.24 23.34
CA ALA A 2 -12.76 2.56 24.53
C ALA A 2 -11.27 2.11 24.43
N SER A 3 -10.97 0.93 23.87
CA SER A 3 -9.58 0.44 23.83
C SER A 3 -8.64 1.22 22.89
N ASN A 4 -9.16 1.78 21.79
CA ASN A 4 -8.32 2.52 20.85
C ASN A 4 -7.95 3.89 21.41
N VAL A 5 -8.84 4.49 22.22
CA VAL A 5 -8.58 5.78 22.86
C VAL A 5 -7.56 5.64 23.98
N THR A 6 -7.65 4.58 24.80
CA THR A 6 -6.65 4.30 25.85
C THR A 6 -5.28 3.98 25.27
N LEU A 7 -5.19 3.13 24.22
CA LEU A 7 -3.92 2.86 23.56
C LEU A 7 -3.30 4.12 22.95
N CYS A 8 -4.13 4.97 22.35
CA CYS A 8 -3.68 6.23 21.77
C CYS A 8 -3.22 7.22 22.84
N LEU A 9 -3.87 7.26 24.01
CA LEU A 9 -3.44 8.04 25.18
C LEU A 9 -2.12 7.54 25.75
N ASP A 10 -1.95 6.22 25.92
CA ASP A 10 -0.70 5.63 26.40
C ASP A 10 0.47 5.97 25.46
N ILE A 11 0.21 5.88 24.15
CA ILE A 11 1.17 6.28 23.12
C ILE A 11 1.35 7.80 23.07
N LEU A 12 0.36 8.64 23.36
CA LEU A 12 0.55 10.09 23.39
C LEU A 12 1.42 10.53 24.59
N PHE A 13 1.24 9.89 25.75
CA PHE A 13 1.93 10.24 27.00
C PHE A 13 3.30 9.60 27.17
N ARG A 14 3.66 8.61 26.35
CA ARG A 14 5.01 8.05 26.33
C ARG A 14 6.01 9.12 25.89
N GLU A 15 6.93 9.53 26.77
CA GLU A 15 7.99 10.47 26.41
C GLU A 15 8.82 9.94 25.24
N ILE A 16 9.08 10.81 24.26
CA ILE A 16 9.96 10.55 23.13
C ILE A 16 11.34 11.09 23.50
N ASN A 17 12.33 10.20 23.56
CA ASN A 17 13.71 10.62 23.79
C ASN A 17 14.27 11.38 22.58
N ASP A 18 15.21 12.30 22.79
CA ASP A 18 15.86 13.06 21.70
C ASP A 18 16.46 12.15 20.61
N PHE A 19 16.98 10.99 21.02
CA PHE A 19 17.51 9.98 20.10
C PHE A 19 16.43 9.35 19.21
N GLU A 20 15.24 9.05 19.75
CA GLU A 20 14.12 8.52 18.97
C GLU A 20 13.58 9.59 18.00
N CYS A 21 13.53 10.85 18.41
CA CYS A 21 13.14 11.97 17.55
C CYS A 21 14.15 12.16 16.40
N LEU A 22 15.45 12.07 16.67
CA LEU A 22 16.50 12.13 15.65
C LEU A 22 16.33 11.01 14.61
N ILE A 23 16.16 9.76 15.06
CA ILE A 23 15.92 8.62 14.16
C ILE A 23 14.67 8.86 13.32
N SER A 24 13.59 9.32 13.94
CA SER A 24 12.30 9.52 13.26
C SER A 24 12.39 10.58 12.17
N ARG A 25 13.11 11.69 12.42
CA ARG A 25 13.38 12.71 11.39
C ARG A 25 14.21 12.17 10.23
N ILE A 26 15.21 11.32 10.50
CA ILE A 26 16.00 10.66 9.47
C ILE A 26 15.11 9.72 8.65
N MET A 27 14.29 8.89 9.30
CA MET A 27 13.36 7.98 8.63
C MET A 27 12.33 8.72 7.78
N GLY A 28 11.74 9.79 8.31
CA GLY A 28 10.82 10.66 7.57
C GLY A 28 11.47 11.27 6.31
N SER A 29 12.74 11.70 6.44
CA SER A 29 13.52 12.23 5.31
C SER A 29 13.81 11.16 4.25
N ILE A 30 14.08 9.91 4.67
CA ILE A 30 14.27 8.78 3.75
C ILE A 30 12.97 8.41 3.04
N ILE A 31 11.85 8.34 3.78
CA ILE A 31 10.53 7.98 3.24
C ILE A 31 10.09 8.99 2.18
N ILE A 32 10.23 10.30 2.43
CA ILE A 32 9.86 11.31 1.44
C ILE A 32 10.75 11.24 0.19
N PHE A 33 12.05 11.01 0.36
CA PHE A 33 12.98 10.88 -0.76
C PHE A 33 12.64 9.67 -1.64
N ILE A 34 12.41 8.50 -1.04
CA ILE A 34 11.98 7.29 -1.76
C ILE A 34 10.63 7.53 -2.44
N SER A 35 9.69 8.21 -1.77
CA SER A 35 8.37 8.50 -2.31
C SER A 35 8.42 9.42 -3.53
N MET A 36 9.32 10.40 -3.54
CA MET A 36 9.55 11.29 -4.70
C MET A 36 10.10 10.53 -5.92
N ILE A 37 11.01 9.58 -5.70
CA ILE A 37 11.51 8.70 -6.77
C ILE A 37 10.38 7.79 -7.26
N SER A 38 9.63 7.20 -6.34
CA SER A 38 8.53 6.27 -6.63
C SER A 38 7.41 6.93 -7.42
N ILE A 39 6.95 8.12 -7.02
CA ILE A 39 5.87 8.83 -7.74
C ILE A 39 6.33 9.22 -9.15
N THR A 40 7.59 9.64 -9.31
CA THR A 40 8.16 9.97 -10.63
C THR A 40 8.19 8.75 -11.53
N PHE A 41 8.64 7.59 -11.03
CA PHE A 41 8.67 6.35 -11.78
C PHE A 41 7.26 5.89 -12.18
N ASN A 42 6.33 5.88 -11.23
CA ASN A 42 4.94 5.45 -11.43
C ASN A 42 4.19 6.34 -12.45
N ILE A 43 4.33 7.67 -12.36
CA ILE A 43 3.72 8.60 -13.32
C ILE A 43 4.33 8.42 -14.72
N ARG A 44 5.67 8.28 -14.82
CA ARG A 44 6.34 8.03 -16.11
C ARG A 44 5.88 6.73 -16.75
N PHE A 45 5.68 5.67 -15.97
CA PHE A 45 5.13 4.41 -16.46
C PHE A 45 3.72 4.60 -17.07
N ILE A 46 2.82 5.27 -16.34
CA ILE A 46 1.46 5.55 -16.84
C ILE A 46 1.51 6.38 -18.12
N TYR A 47 2.32 7.43 -18.15
CA TYR A 47 2.50 8.30 -19.31
C TYR A 47 3.02 7.51 -20.52
N TRP A 48 4.13 6.80 -20.35
CA TRP A 48 4.76 6.03 -21.42
C TRP A 48 3.82 4.95 -21.97
N SER A 49 3.09 4.26 -21.10
CA SER A 49 2.13 3.23 -21.50
C SER A 49 0.86 3.80 -22.15
N SER A 50 0.47 5.03 -21.78
CA SER A 50 -0.64 5.74 -22.42
C SER A 50 -0.29 6.16 -23.85
N TYR A 51 0.94 6.63 -24.05
CA TYR A 51 1.46 6.99 -25.38
C TYR A 51 1.67 5.75 -26.27
N HIS A 52 2.33 4.71 -25.76
CA HIS A 52 2.64 3.49 -26.52
C HIS A 52 1.58 2.40 -26.33
N ARG A 53 0.32 2.69 -26.67
CA ARG A 53 -0.79 1.72 -26.55
C ARG A 53 -0.53 0.38 -27.26
N HIS A 54 0.17 0.41 -28.40
CA HIS A 54 0.48 -0.78 -29.19
C HIS A 54 1.55 -1.69 -28.56
N LEU A 55 2.38 -1.16 -27.64
CA LEU A 55 3.43 -1.93 -26.95
C LEU A 55 2.95 -2.53 -25.61
N ARG A 56 1.66 -2.39 -25.28
CA ARG A 56 1.12 -2.92 -24.02
C ARG A 56 1.13 -4.44 -24.04
N PHE A 57 1.79 -5.03 -23.05
CA PHE A 57 1.76 -6.47 -22.82
C PHE A 57 0.36 -6.96 -22.43
N ARG A 58 0.09 -8.26 -22.65
CA ARG A 58 -1.20 -8.90 -22.32
C ARG A 58 -1.59 -8.80 -20.84
N HIS A 59 -0.61 -8.73 -19.95
CA HIS A 59 -0.78 -8.58 -18.49
C HIS A 59 -0.60 -7.13 -18.01
N TYR A 60 -0.69 -6.14 -18.91
CA TYR A 60 -0.54 -4.73 -18.57
C TYR A 60 -1.49 -4.28 -17.44
N SER A 61 -2.74 -4.76 -17.43
CA SER A 61 -3.74 -4.42 -16.41
C SER A 61 -3.27 -4.72 -14.98
N LEU A 62 -2.51 -5.81 -14.78
CA LEU A 62 -1.94 -6.18 -13.48
C LEU A 62 -0.83 -5.21 -13.07
N VAL A 63 0.08 -4.86 -13.99
CA VAL A 63 1.13 -3.86 -13.71
C VAL A 63 0.51 -2.50 -13.42
N LEU A 64 -0.52 -2.09 -14.16
CA LEU A 64 -1.25 -0.86 -13.90
C LEU A 64 -1.91 -0.86 -12.51
N SER A 65 -2.47 -1.99 -12.08
CA SER A 65 -3.02 -2.15 -10.72
C SER A 65 -1.97 -1.92 -9.63
N MET A 66 -0.75 -2.46 -9.78
CA MET A 66 0.35 -2.23 -8.82
C MET A 66 0.76 -0.76 -8.76
N VAL A 67 0.80 -0.09 -9.91
CA VAL A 67 1.16 1.33 -9.99
C VAL A 67 0.10 2.20 -9.31
N LEU A 68 -1.19 1.94 -9.57
CA LEU A 68 -2.29 2.64 -8.91
C LEU A 68 -2.29 2.42 -7.39
N SER A 69 -2.06 1.18 -6.97
CA SER A 69 -1.90 0.80 -5.57
C SER A 69 -0.73 1.55 -4.91
N SER A 70 0.44 1.62 -5.58
CA SER A 70 1.62 2.35 -5.08
C SER A 70 1.37 3.85 -4.95
N ILE A 71 0.67 4.46 -5.92
CA ILE A 71 0.29 5.87 -5.85
C ILE A 71 -0.68 6.12 -4.68
N SER A 72 -1.61 5.20 -4.40
CA SER A 72 -2.55 5.35 -3.29
C SER A 72 -1.85 5.40 -1.93
N VAL A 73 -0.80 4.60 -1.73
CA VAL A 73 0.05 4.63 -0.52
C VAL A 73 0.77 5.99 -0.41
N ILE A 74 1.32 6.50 -1.50
CA ILE A 74 2.01 7.80 -1.51
C ILE A 74 1.06 8.95 -1.18
N ILE A 75 -0.20 8.88 -1.63
CA ILE A 75 -1.17 9.95 -1.38
C ILE A 75 -1.68 9.91 0.06
N VAL A 76 -1.95 8.72 0.60
CA VAL A 76 -2.62 8.59 1.91
C VAL A 76 -1.62 8.50 3.06
N ILE A 77 -0.60 7.67 2.95
CA ILE A 77 0.26 7.29 4.09
C ILE A 77 1.45 8.22 4.24
N VAL A 78 2.14 8.54 3.14
CA VAL A 78 3.40 9.29 3.18
C VAL A 78 3.26 10.68 3.83
N PRO A 79 2.23 11.50 3.54
CA PRO A 79 2.08 12.81 4.18
C PRO A 79 1.87 12.70 5.69
N SER A 80 1.09 11.70 6.15
CA SER A 80 0.87 11.42 7.57
C SER A 80 2.18 11.19 8.30
N VAL A 81 2.90 10.16 7.85
CA VAL A 81 4.09 9.66 8.52
C VAL A 81 5.19 10.71 8.47
N PHE A 82 5.31 11.44 7.34
CA PHE A 82 6.29 12.50 7.20
C PHE A 82 6.07 13.64 8.20
N ILE A 83 4.84 14.14 8.34
CA ILE A 83 4.52 15.22 9.28
C ILE A 83 4.78 14.78 10.72
N GLN A 84 4.33 13.57 11.09
CA GLN A 84 4.52 13.01 12.43
C GLN A 84 6.02 12.84 12.78
N CYS A 85 6.80 12.29 11.86
CA CYS A 85 8.25 12.12 12.01
C CYS A 85 9.01 13.45 12.08
N LEU A 86 8.62 14.47 11.32
CA LEU A 86 9.30 15.77 11.30
C LEU A 86 9.03 16.55 12.60
N SER A 87 7.75 16.58 13.00
CA SER A 87 7.30 17.25 14.23
C SER A 87 7.63 16.48 15.50
N CYS A 88 8.10 15.22 15.38
CA CYS A 88 8.26 14.29 16.50
C CYS A 88 7.03 14.24 17.40
N HIS A 89 5.86 14.34 16.77
CA HIS A 89 4.57 14.41 17.45
C HIS A 89 3.63 13.40 16.82
N ARG A 90 3.00 12.58 17.67
CA ARG A 90 2.16 11.47 17.24
C ARG A 90 0.76 11.98 16.90
N LEU A 91 0.22 11.57 15.77
CA LEU A 91 -1.14 11.93 15.38
C LEU A 91 -2.12 10.96 16.04
N CYS A 92 -2.67 11.36 17.19
CA CYS A 92 -3.67 10.55 17.89
C CYS A 92 -5.07 10.76 17.32
N SER A 93 -5.30 10.30 16.08
CA SER A 93 -6.62 10.30 15.44
C SER A 93 -7.05 8.87 15.09
N PRO A 94 -8.10 8.32 15.73
CA PRO A 94 -8.51 6.93 15.51
C PRO A 94 -9.02 6.70 14.07
N PHE A 95 -9.69 7.69 13.49
CA PHE A 95 -10.15 7.62 12.10
C PHE A 95 -8.97 7.57 11.13
N TYR A 96 -7.98 8.44 11.34
CA TYR A 96 -6.81 8.49 10.47
C TYR A 96 -5.98 7.20 10.57
N CYS A 97 -5.79 6.69 11.79
CA CYS A 97 -5.10 5.44 12.03
C CYS A 97 -5.78 4.24 11.35
N GLN A 98 -7.12 4.18 11.40
CA GLN A 98 -7.89 3.17 10.68
C GLN A 98 -7.74 3.28 9.16
N LEU A 99 -7.78 4.50 8.62
CA LEU A 99 -7.59 4.72 7.19
C LEU A 99 -6.17 4.33 6.75
N GLU A 100 -5.16 4.75 7.50
CA GLU A 100 -3.75 4.48 7.22
C GLU A 100 -3.46 2.97 7.26
N GLY A 101 -3.89 2.29 8.32
CA GLY A 101 -3.74 0.84 8.47
C GLY A 101 -4.51 0.05 7.40
N PHE A 102 -5.74 0.46 7.09
CA PHE A 102 -6.52 -0.15 6.02
C PHE A 102 -5.84 -0.02 4.65
N VAL A 103 -5.41 1.19 4.29
CA VAL A 103 -4.74 1.43 2.99
C VAL A 103 -3.42 0.69 2.94
N SER A 104 -2.64 0.67 4.03
CA SER A 104 -1.36 -0.04 4.10
C SER A 104 -1.55 -1.54 3.86
N TYR A 105 -2.47 -2.15 4.62
CA TYR A 105 -2.73 -3.58 4.55
C TYR A 105 -3.36 -4.01 3.21
N LEU A 106 -4.39 -3.28 2.73
CA LEU A 106 -5.04 -3.57 1.45
C LEU A 106 -4.03 -3.52 0.29
N ASN A 107 -3.21 -2.46 0.22
CA ASN A 107 -2.23 -2.33 -0.85
C ASN A 107 -1.14 -3.41 -0.77
N GLY A 108 -0.72 -3.80 0.44
CA GLY A 108 0.17 -4.94 0.65
C GLY A 108 -0.40 -6.24 0.08
N CYS A 109 -1.66 -6.56 0.41
CA CYS A 109 -2.35 -7.72 -0.14
C CYS A 109 -2.49 -7.65 -1.67
N VAL A 110 -2.90 -6.50 -2.21
CA VAL A 110 -3.05 -6.31 -3.66
C VAL A 110 -1.71 -6.51 -4.37
N HIS A 111 -0.60 -5.98 -3.85
CA HIS A 111 0.73 -6.19 -4.42
C HIS A 111 1.11 -7.68 -4.43
N MET A 112 0.94 -8.37 -3.31
CA MET A 112 1.23 -9.80 -3.19
C MET A 112 0.43 -10.63 -4.19
N PHE A 113 -0.89 -10.47 -4.24
CA PHE A 113 -1.75 -11.23 -5.15
C PHE A 113 -1.47 -10.89 -6.62
N THR A 114 -1.20 -9.62 -6.92
CA THR A 114 -0.88 -9.20 -8.29
C THR A 114 0.47 -9.77 -8.73
N LEU A 115 1.50 -9.78 -7.87
CA LEU A 115 2.81 -10.40 -8.16
C LEU A 115 2.66 -11.90 -8.39
N MET A 116 1.86 -12.58 -7.55
CA MET A 116 1.53 -13.99 -7.71
C MET A 116 0.91 -14.26 -9.08
N MET A 117 -0.09 -13.48 -9.49
CA MET A 117 -0.75 -13.65 -10.79
C MET A 117 0.18 -13.36 -11.96
N ILE A 118 1.04 -12.33 -11.85
CA ILE A 118 2.06 -12.07 -12.87
C ILE A 118 3.01 -13.27 -13.00
N SER A 119 3.46 -13.84 -11.88
CA SER A 119 4.33 -15.02 -11.86
C SER A 119 3.68 -16.22 -12.56
N ILE A 120 2.41 -16.51 -12.23
CA ILE A 120 1.64 -17.59 -12.86
C ILE A 120 1.53 -17.37 -14.37
N ILE A 121 1.16 -16.16 -14.81
CA ILE A 121 1.04 -15.83 -16.24
C ILE A 121 2.38 -15.99 -16.97
N ARG A 122 3.48 -15.57 -16.35
CA ARG A 122 4.82 -15.70 -16.93
C ARG A 122 5.25 -17.16 -17.04
N TYR A 123 4.91 -17.97 -16.03
CA TYR A 123 5.15 -19.40 -16.06
C TYR A 123 4.33 -20.08 -17.16
N THR A 124 3.02 -19.85 -17.23
CA THR A 124 2.16 -20.48 -18.26
C THR A 124 2.52 -20.04 -19.67
N THR A 125 2.97 -18.78 -19.86
CA THR A 125 3.41 -18.29 -21.18
C THR A 125 4.57 -19.11 -21.76
N VAL A 126 5.43 -19.70 -20.91
CA VAL A 126 6.57 -20.52 -21.37
C VAL A 126 6.12 -21.90 -21.87
N PHE A 127 5.10 -22.49 -21.23
CA PHE A 127 4.70 -23.88 -21.49
C PHE A 127 3.45 -24.01 -22.39
N GLU A 128 2.60 -22.98 -22.49
CA GLU A 128 1.32 -23.07 -23.18
C GLU A 128 1.34 -22.56 -24.63
N THR A 129 0.44 -23.12 -25.44
CA THR A 129 0.25 -22.74 -26.85
C THR A 129 -0.37 -21.33 -26.99
N SER A 130 -0.16 -20.69 -28.15
CA SER A 130 -0.58 -19.31 -28.43
C SER A 130 -2.06 -18.99 -28.12
N ILE A 131 -2.96 -20.00 -28.18
CA ILE A 131 -4.40 -19.86 -27.96
C ILE A 131 -4.73 -19.61 -26.48
N GLN A 132 -4.21 -20.42 -25.55
CA GLN A 132 -4.41 -20.18 -24.11
C GLN A 132 -3.80 -18.84 -23.67
N ASN A 133 -2.63 -18.51 -24.22
CA ASN A 133 -1.98 -17.22 -23.97
C ASN A 133 -2.82 -16.02 -24.43
N ARG A 134 -3.72 -16.18 -25.41
CA ARG A 134 -4.62 -15.10 -25.88
C ARG A 134 -5.80 -14.91 -24.92
N PHE A 135 -6.33 -16.01 -24.38
CA PHE A 135 -7.40 -16.02 -23.39
C PHE A 135 -6.99 -15.31 -22.09
N ILE A 136 -5.80 -15.63 -21.56
CA ILE A 136 -5.25 -14.99 -20.35
C ILE A 136 -5.13 -13.46 -20.51
N GLY A 137 -4.77 -12.98 -21.69
CA GLY A 137 -4.69 -11.54 -21.98
C GLY A 137 -6.05 -10.85 -21.96
N GLN A 138 -7.09 -11.47 -22.52
CA GLN A 138 -8.46 -10.94 -22.53
C GLN A 138 -9.07 -10.89 -21.12
N HIS A 139 -8.71 -11.82 -20.25
CA HIS A 139 -9.22 -11.89 -18.87
C HIS A 139 -8.37 -11.16 -17.83
N SER A 140 -7.30 -10.47 -18.23
CA SER A 140 -6.40 -9.77 -17.30
C SER A 140 -7.09 -8.73 -16.39
N TYR A 141 -8.15 -8.10 -16.88
CA TYR A 141 -8.97 -7.17 -16.09
C TYR A 141 -9.75 -7.87 -14.97
N TRP A 142 -10.32 -9.04 -15.25
CA TRP A 142 -11.00 -9.86 -14.24
C TRP A 142 -10.04 -10.33 -13.16
N THR A 143 -8.81 -10.69 -13.53
CA THR A 143 -7.76 -11.05 -12.57
C THR A 143 -7.45 -9.91 -11.61
N VAL A 144 -7.41 -8.66 -12.10
CA VAL A 144 -7.24 -7.48 -11.23
C VAL A 144 -8.40 -7.38 -10.24
N ILE A 145 -9.65 -7.47 -10.70
CA ILE A 145 -10.82 -7.40 -9.82
C ILE A 145 -10.72 -8.47 -8.72
N VAL A 146 -10.37 -9.70 -9.10
CA VAL A 146 -10.19 -10.80 -8.15
C VAL A 146 -9.11 -10.46 -7.11
N CYS A 147 -7.93 -9.97 -7.51
CA CYS A 147 -6.88 -9.57 -6.58
C CYS A 147 -7.35 -8.51 -5.56
N TRP A 148 -8.12 -7.51 -6.03
CA TRP A 148 -8.67 -6.47 -5.16
C TRP A 148 -9.73 -7.01 -4.20
N LEU A 149 -10.65 -7.86 -4.68
CA LEU A 149 -11.65 -8.50 -3.83
C LEU A 149 -10.99 -9.37 -2.76
N PHE A 150 -9.99 -10.18 -3.12
CA PHE A 150 -9.23 -10.95 -2.14
C PHE A 150 -8.53 -10.05 -1.13
N GLY A 151 -7.88 -8.97 -1.57
CA GLY A 151 -7.28 -7.98 -0.65
C GLY A 151 -8.31 -7.38 0.31
N LEU A 152 -9.50 -7.02 -0.18
CA LEU A 152 -10.59 -6.49 0.65
C LEU A 152 -11.11 -7.51 1.65
N VAL A 153 -11.22 -8.79 1.29
CA VAL A 153 -11.64 -9.86 2.22
C VAL A 153 -10.74 -9.91 3.45
N PHE A 154 -9.44 -9.65 3.30
CA PHE A 154 -8.51 -9.61 4.44
C PHE A 154 -8.43 -8.23 5.11
N ALA A 155 -8.58 -7.13 4.37
CA ALA A 155 -8.44 -5.77 4.89
C ALA A 155 -9.71 -5.20 5.56
N LEU A 156 -10.90 -5.70 5.21
CA LEU A 156 -12.17 -5.22 5.77
C LEU A 156 -12.49 -5.70 7.20
N PRO A 157 -12.17 -6.95 7.63
CA PRO A 157 -12.47 -7.44 8.98
C PRO A 157 -12.15 -6.48 10.15
N PRO A 158 -10.99 -5.80 10.18
CA PRO A 158 -10.67 -4.88 11.28
C PRO A 158 -11.57 -3.64 11.32
N LEU A 159 -12.19 -3.25 10.20
CA LEU A 159 -13.18 -2.17 10.16
C LEU A 159 -14.53 -2.60 10.76
N PHE A 160 -14.84 -3.90 10.75
CA PHE A 160 -16.06 -4.48 11.31
C PHE A 160 -15.87 -5.03 12.74
N ASN A 161 -14.84 -4.57 13.46
CA ASN A 161 -14.48 -5.00 14.81
C ASN A 161 -14.09 -6.48 14.95
N TRP A 162 -13.74 -7.16 13.85
CA TRP A 162 -13.16 -8.50 13.93
C TRP A 162 -11.68 -8.48 14.38
N ASN A 163 -11.00 -7.36 14.16
CA ASN A 163 -9.67 -6.99 14.66
C ASN A 163 -9.60 -5.45 14.75
N LYS A 164 -8.41 -4.87 14.95
CA LYS A 164 -8.24 -3.41 15.02
C LYS A 164 -6.99 -2.96 14.26
N TYR A 165 -7.08 -1.75 13.70
CA TYR A 165 -5.91 -1.00 13.26
C TYR A 165 -5.45 -0.09 14.40
N THR A 166 -4.18 -0.22 14.77
CA THR A 166 -3.57 0.45 15.92
C THR A 166 -2.20 1.01 15.57
N PRO A 167 -1.72 2.02 16.31
CA PRO A 167 -0.40 2.57 16.09
C PRO A 167 0.69 1.55 16.47
N GLU A 168 1.63 1.32 15.57
CA GLU A 168 2.71 0.34 15.76
C GLU A 168 4.00 1.01 16.23
N GLY A 169 4.79 0.30 17.04
CA GLY A 169 6.13 0.70 17.47
C GLY A 169 6.14 2.01 18.26
N ILE A 170 6.76 3.05 17.69
CA ILE A 170 6.79 4.40 18.27
C ILE A 170 5.52 5.21 17.98
N GLY A 171 4.55 4.66 17.24
CA GLY A 171 3.23 5.27 17.03
C GLY A 171 3.15 6.34 15.95
N PHE A 172 4.08 6.36 14.98
CA PHE A 172 4.01 7.25 13.81
C PHE A 172 3.35 6.61 12.58
N HIS A 173 3.06 5.32 12.64
CA HIS A 173 2.35 4.58 11.60
C HIS A 173 1.34 3.64 12.25
N CYS A 174 0.27 3.31 11.53
CA CYS A 174 -0.75 2.37 11.98
C CYS A 174 -0.79 1.09 11.15
N GLY A 175 -0.93 -0.05 11.82
CA GLY A 175 -1.05 -1.36 11.17
C GLY A 175 -2.02 -2.26 11.91
N LEU A 176 -1.99 -3.55 11.57
CA LEU A 176 -2.93 -4.55 12.07
C LEU A 176 -2.40 -5.13 13.39
N ASP A 177 -3.21 -5.12 14.45
CA ASP A 177 -2.92 -5.84 15.72
C ASP A 177 -2.97 -7.38 15.56
#